data_AF-A0A9X4KP28-F1
#
_entry.id   AF-A0A9X4KP28-F1
#
_cell.length_a   1.000
_cell.length_b   1.000
_cell.length_c   1.000
_cell.angle_alpha   90.00
_cell.angle_beta   90.00
_cell.angle_gamma   90.00
#
_symmetry.space_group_name_H-M   'P 1'
#
loop_
_entity.id
_entity.type
_entity.pdbx_description
1 polymer ?
#
loop_
_entity_poly.entity_id
_entity_poly.type
_entity_poly.pdbx_seq_one_letter_code
_entity_poly.pdbx_strand_id
1 'polypeptide(L)'
;MKVKGGLRSEKVRLNGQLAVDKDAELGDAMLRGAIVCGGLLSADRLELGLFGPSSVGELGGGRLRVRRSRMGALKNLVSSGGAASLKAGTIEGDQVELQYTEADVVKGGNVVIGPGCKIGRVEYSRELRVDSRAQVGQRVRI
;
A
#
# COMPACT_ATOMS: atom_id res chain seq x y z
N MET A 1 -15.22 7.94 4.23
CA MET A 1 -15.06 9.30 3.65
C MET A 1 -14.92 9.15 2.15
N LYS A 2 -15.74 9.88 1.38
CA LYS A 2 -15.64 9.94 -0.09
C LYS A 2 -15.31 11.37 -0.50
N VAL A 3 -14.34 11.54 -1.39
CA VAL A 3 -13.89 12.82 -1.94
C VAL A 3 -14.04 12.77 -3.45
N LYS A 4 -14.91 13.63 -4.01
CA LYS A 4 -15.17 13.69 -5.46
C LYS A 4 -14.05 14.34 -6.29
N GLY A 5 -13.17 15.08 -5.62
CA GLY A 5 -12.01 15.74 -6.24
C GLY A 5 -10.70 15.13 -5.73
N GLY A 6 -9.62 15.90 -5.82
CA GLY A 6 -8.37 15.53 -5.16
C GLY A 6 -8.44 15.75 -3.65
N LEU A 7 -7.55 15.09 -2.91
CA LEU A 7 -7.38 15.29 -1.47
C LEU A 7 -5.98 15.82 -1.20
N ARG A 8 -5.85 16.97 -0.53
CA ARG A 8 -4.56 17.50 -0.09
C ARG A 8 -4.56 17.77 1.41
N SER A 9 -3.60 17.22 2.14
CA SER A 9 -3.53 17.41 3.60
C SER A 9 -2.17 17.08 4.19
N GLU A 10 -1.66 17.93 5.08
CA GLU A 10 -0.42 17.68 5.83
C GLU A 10 -0.51 16.51 6.81
N LYS A 11 -1.68 16.27 7.41
CA LYS A 11 -1.90 15.21 8.40
C LYS A 11 -3.27 14.57 8.24
N VAL A 12 -3.28 13.26 8.04
CA VAL A 12 -4.51 12.46 7.97
C VAL A 12 -4.46 11.32 8.97
N ARG A 13 -5.51 11.20 9.79
CA ARG A 13 -5.77 10.02 10.60
C ARG A 13 -7.19 9.55 10.33
N LEU A 14 -7.32 8.33 9.82
CA LEU A 14 -8.62 7.77 9.47
C LEU A 14 -8.76 6.33 9.93
N ASN A 15 -9.87 6.04 10.60
CA ASN A 15 -10.37 4.68 10.78
C ASN A 15 -11.61 4.52 9.92
N GLY A 16 -11.63 3.54 9.02
CA GLY A 16 -12.72 3.33 8.05
C GLY A 16 -12.25 3.42 6.60
N GLN A 17 -13.17 3.72 5.69
CA GLN A 17 -12.88 3.69 4.26
C GLN A 17 -12.56 5.09 3.72
N LEU A 18 -11.52 5.21 2.90
CA LEU A 18 -11.20 6.40 2.12
C LEU A 18 -11.40 6.12 0.64
N ALA A 19 -12.22 6.91 -0.04
CA ALA A 19 -12.36 6.88 -1.49
C ALA A 19 -12.07 8.27 -2.06
N VAL A 20 -11.13 8.36 -2.99
CA VAL A 20 -10.75 9.60 -3.69
C VAL A 20 -10.88 9.36 -5.19
N ASP A 21 -11.67 10.18 -5.86
CA ASP A 21 -11.98 10.00 -7.29
C ASP A 21 -10.82 10.48 -8.21
N LYS A 22 -9.91 11.32 -7.69
CA LYS A 22 -8.68 11.80 -8.35
C LYS A 22 -7.45 11.48 -7.50
N ASP A 23 -6.42 12.33 -7.54
CA ASP A 23 -5.17 12.16 -6.80
C ASP A 23 -5.29 12.59 -5.33
N ALA A 24 -4.44 12.01 -4.49
CA ALA A 24 -4.31 12.37 -3.07
C ALA A 24 -2.85 12.70 -2.75
N GLU A 25 -2.60 13.90 -2.22
CA GLU A 25 -1.31 14.38 -1.76
C GLU A 25 -1.32 14.56 -0.24
N LEU A 26 -0.58 13.72 0.46
CA LEU A 26 -0.59 13.66 1.91
C LEU A 26 0.81 13.94 2.50
N GLY A 27 0.89 14.55 3.68
CA GLY A 27 2.14 14.60 4.44
C GLY A 27 2.32 13.33 5.27
N ASP A 28 1.88 13.38 6.53
CA ASP A 28 1.79 12.24 7.44
C ASP A 28 0.39 11.60 7.41
N ALA A 29 0.27 10.40 6.83
CA ALA A 29 -0.98 9.67 6.71
C ALA A 29 -0.97 8.37 7.54
N MET A 30 -1.93 8.24 8.44
CA MET A 30 -2.19 7.01 9.20
C MET A 30 -3.62 6.54 8.95
N LEU A 31 -3.76 5.47 8.16
CA LEU A 31 -5.04 4.96 7.70
C LEU A 31 -5.23 3.53 8.21
N ARG A 32 -6.38 3.25 8.83
CA ARG A 32 -6.77 1.90 9.25
C ARG A 32 -8.13 1.57 8.65
N GLY A 33 -8.15 0.69 7.65
CA GLY A 33 -9.38 0.39 6.94
C GLY A 33 -9.14 -0.09 5.51
N ALA A 34 -9.85 0.53 4.58
CA ALA A 34 -9.71 0.29 3.14
C ALA A 34 -9.55 1.62 2.41
N ILE A 35 -8.79 1.60 1.32
CA ILE A 35 -8.58 2.77 0.47
C ILE A 35 -8.85 2.46 -1.00
N VAL A 36 -9.52 3.38 -1.67
CA VAL A 36 -9.72 3.35 -3.13
C VAL A 36 -9.28 4.71 -3.69
N CYS A 37 -8.25 4.68 -4.53
CA CYS A 37 -7.76 5.83 -5.28
C CYS A 37 -7.46 5.37 -6.71
N GLY A 38 -8.17 5.91 -7.70
CA GLY A 38 -7.94 5.52 -9.10
C GLY A 38 -6.65 6.09 -9.69
N GLY A 39 -6.18 7.23 -9.15
CA GLY A 39 -4.99 7.94 -9.61
C GLY A 39 -3.78 7.75 -8.70
N LEU A 40 -3.02 8.82 -8.53
CA LEU A 40 -1.83 8.87 -7.68
C LEU A 40 -2.20 9.13 -6.22
N LEU A 41 -1.66 8.32 -5.31
CA LEU A 41 -1.58 8.65 -3.90
C LEU A 41 -0.12 8.91 -3.55
N SER A 42 0.23 10.16 -3.24
CA SER A 42 1.54 10.52 -2.73
C SER A 42 1.50 10.80 -1.23
N ALA A 43 2.53 10.37 -0.50
CA ALA A 43 2.68 10.68 0.92
C ALA A 43 4.14 10.83 1.35
N ASP A 44 4.48 11.83 2.17
CA ASP A 44 5.80 11.86 2.82
C ASP A 44 5.99 10.63 3.71
N ARG A 45 4.95 10.30 4.48
CA ARG A 45 4.86 9.09 5.29
C ARG A 45 3.45 8.51 5.25
N LEU A 46 3.35 7.25 4.83
CA LEU A 46 2.11 6.49 4.89
C LEU A 46 2.26 5.26 5.80
N GLU A 47 1.37 5.13 6.77
CA GLU A 47 1.07 3.86 7.45
C GLU A 47 -0.36 3.43 7.15
N LEU A 48 -0.50 2.36 6.36
CA LEU A 48 -1.77 1.74 6.00
C LEU A 48 -1.94 0.39 6.71
N GLY A 49 -2.89 0.33 7.63
CA GLY A 49 -3.40 -0.90 8.22
C GLY A 49 -4.61 -1.41 7.45
N LEU A 50 -4.47 -2.53 6.73
CA LEU A 50 -5.53 -3.12 5.91
C LEU A 50 -6.54 -3.88 6.79
N PHE A 51 -7.82 -3.52 6.66
CA PHE A 51 -8.97 -4.23 7.24
C PHE A 51 -9.98 -4.71 6.17
N GLY A 52 -9.73 -4.41 4.90
CA GLY A 52 -10.54 -4.83 3.75
C GLY A 52 -9.77 -4.63 2.44
N PRO A 53 -10.37 -4.99 1.29
CA PRO A 53 -9.75 -4.80 -0.02
C PRO A 53 -9.50 -3.31 -0.29
N SER A 54 -8.33 -3.00 -0.83
CA SER A 54 -7.88 -1.65 -1.18
C SER A 54 -7.26 -1.63 -2.57
N SER A 55 -7.38 -0.50 -3.27
CA SER A 55 -6.82 -0.30 -4.61
C SER A 55 -6.29 1.12 -4.76
N VAL A 56 -5.09 1.27 -5.28
CA VAL A 56 -4.46 2.55 -5.61
C VAL A 56 -3.87 2.44 -7.01
N GLY A 57 -4.04 3.41 -7.90
CA GLY A 57 -3.38 3.36 -9.21
C GLY A 57 -1.87 3.35 -9.07
N GLU A 58 -1.34 4.44 -8.48
CA GLU A 58 0.08 4.61 -8.17
C GLU A 58 0.25 5.07 -6.73
N LEU A 59 1.20 4.49 -6.00
CA LEU A 59 1.52 4.87 -4.63
C LEU A 59 2.96 5.39 -4.55
N GLY A 60 3.13 6.68 -4.32
CA GLY A 60 4.43 7.34 -4.20
C GLY A 60 4.72 7.85 -2.79
N GLY A 61 5.97 7.92 -2.37
CA GLY A 61 6.30 8.60 -1.12
C GLY A 61 7.71 8.41 -0.56
N GLY A 62 8.01 9.09 0.55
CA GLY A 62 9.28 8.92 1.25
C GLY A 62 9.33 7.61 2.02
N ARG A 63 8.37 7.41 2.94
CA ARG A 63 8.23 6.18 3.73
C ARG A 63 6.84 5.59 3.59
N LEU A 64 6.77 4.40 3.01
CA LEU A 64 5.53 3.69 2.74
C LEU A 64 5.48 2.38 3.52
N ARG A 65 4.45 2.20 4.35
CA ARG A 65 4.24 1.00 5.14
C ARG A 65 2.83 0.49 5.01
N VAL A 66 2.67 -0.69 4.44
CA VAL A 66 1.39 -1.40 4.29
C VAL A 66 1.44 -2.68 5.10
N ARG A 67 0.48 -2.85 6.01
CA ARG A 67 0.40 -4.03 6.88
C ARG A 67 -1.04 -4.51 6.98
N ARG A 68 -1.22 -5.84 7.02
CA ARG A 68 -2.54 -6.39 7.33
C ARG A 68 -2.78 -6.35 8.83
N SER A 69 -3.94 -5.83 9.23
CA SER A 69 -4.34 -5.85 10.64
C SER A 69 -4.63 -7.27 11.11
N ARG A 70 -4.18 -7.62 12.33
CA ARG A 70 -4.52 -8.90 12.98
C ARG A 70 -6.04 -9.09 13.12
N MET A 71 -6.79 -8.02 13.39
CA MET A 71 -8.26 -8.06 13.44
C MET A 71 -8.89 -8.27 12.06
N GLY A 72 -8.28 -7.74 10.99
CA GLY A 72 -8.70 -8.00 9.62
C GLY A 72 -8.43 -9.44 9.16
N ALA A 73 -7.48 -10.14 9.78
CA ALA A 73 -7.27 -11.56 9.54
C ALA A 73 -8.42 -12.43 10.10
N LEU A 74 -8.95 -12.08 11.29
CA LEU A 74 -10.08 -12.78 11.91
C LEU A 74 -11.44 -12.52 11.24
N LYS A 75 -11.69 -11.31 10.73
CA LYS A 75 -12.97 -10.98 10.06
C LYS A 75 -13.20 -11.74 8.73
N ASN A 76 -12.12 -12.11 8.04
CA ASN A 76 -12.21 -12.77 6.72
C ASN A 76 -12.72 -14.21 6.78
N LEU A 77 -12.86 -14.80 7.97
CA LEU A 77 -13.44 -16.12 8.15
C LEU A 77 -14.99 -16.09 8.10
N VAL A 78 -15.61 -14.90 8.20
CA VAL A 78 -17.06 -14.76 8.40
C VAL A 78 -17.70 -13.78 7.40
N SER A 79 -16.91 -12.98 6.66
CA SER A 79 -17.44 -11.98 5.72
C SER A 79 -17.18 -12.31 4.25
N SER A 80 -18.17 -12.05 3.39
CA SER A 80 -18.11 -12.16 1.93
C SER A 80 -17.32 -11.04 1.23
N GLY A 81 -16.68 -10.15 1.99
CA GLY A 81 -16.11 -8.88 1.52
C GLY A 81 -14.69 -8.91 0.95
N GLY A 82 -14.16 -10.09 0.61
CA GLY A 82 -12.82 -10.26 0.05
C GLY A 82 -11.69 -10.15 1.09
N ALA A 83 -10.51 -10.66 0.74
CA ALA A 83 -9.36 -10.63 1.64
C ALA A 83 -8.82 -9.19 1.82
N ALA A 84 -8.27 -8.88 3.00
CA ALA A 84 -7.68 -7.57 3.26
C ALA A 84 -6.31 -7.51 2.55
N SER A 85 -6.28 -6.82 1.41
CA SER A 85 -5.11 -6.66 0.55
C SER A 85 -5.09 -5.29 -0.11
N LEU A 86 -3.91 -4.85 -0.55
CA LEU A 86 -3.74 -3.69 -1.42
C LEU A 86 -3.42 -4.15 -2.85
N LYS A 87 -4.07 -3.56 -3.85
CA LYS A 87 -3.65 -3.65 -5.26
C LYS A 87 -3.10 -2.32 -5.73
N ALA A 88 -2.00 -2.35 -6.48
CA ALA A 88 -1.46 -1.16 -7.15
C ALA A 88 -0.76 -1.51 -8.46
N GLY A 89 -0.67 -0.56 -9.40
CA GLY A 89 0.22 -0.71 -10.55
C GLY A 89 1.68 -0.56 -10.10
N THR A 90 2.01 0.66 -9.65
CA THR A 90 3.35 1.01 -9.19
C THR A 90 3.34 1.47 -7.73
N ILE A 91 4.37 1.05 -6.99
CA ILE A 91 4.67 1.58 -5.65
C ILE A 91 6.11 2.09 -5.64
N GLU A 92 6.32 3.38 -5.43
CA GLU A 92 7.64 4.02 -5.44
C GLU A 92 7.94 4.76 -4.13
N GLY A 93 9.10 4.50 -3.53
CA GLY A 93 9.56 5.31 -2.40
C GLY A 93 10.93 4.97 -1.83
N ASP A 94 11.48 5.84 -0.97
CA ASP A 94 12.82 5.64 -0.40
C ASP A 94 12.88 4.43 0.54
N GLN A 95 11.82 4.23 1.31
CA GLN A 95 11.64 3.12 2.25
C GLN A 95 10.25 2.51 2.06
N VAL A 96 10.21 1.27 1.60
CA VAL A 96 8.97 0.56 1.26
C VAL A 96 8.86 -0.74 2.05
N GLU A 97 7.85 -0.86 2.91
CA GLU A 97 7.50 -2.06 3.67
C GLU A 97 6.08 -2.52 3.29
N LEU A 98 5.95 -3.68 2.66
CA LEU A 98 4.67 -4.17 2.16
C LEU A 98 4.30 -5.51 2.79
N GLN A 99 3.01 -5.74 3.03
CA GLN A 99 2.42 -7.03 3.36
C GLN A 99 1.03 -7.12 2.72
N TYR A 100 0.66 -8.29 2.21
CA TYR A 100 -0.63 -8.50 1.55
C TYR A 100 -0.89 -7.49 0.42
N THR A 101 0.13 -7.23 -0.38
CA THR A 101 0.08 -6.29 -1.51
C THR A 101 0.33 -7.02 -2.83
N GLU A 102 -0.54 -6.79 -3.80
CA GLU A 102 -0.35 -7.16 -5.20
C GLU A 102 0.07 -5.91 -5.98
N ALA A 103 1.23 -5.94 -6.64
CA ALA A 103 1.67 -4.83 -7.47
C ALA A 103 2.49 -5.27 -8.69
N ASP A 104 2.38 -4.51 -9.78
CA ASP A 104 3.15 -4.80 -11.00
C ASP A 104 4.63 -4.46 -10.78
N VAL A 105 4.91 -3.26 -10.25
CA VAL A 105 6.27 -2.78 -9.97
C VAL A 105 6.36 -2.16 -8.58
N VAL A 106 7.40 -2.52 -7.84
CA VAL A 106 7.81 -1.83 -6.61
C VAL A 106 9.21 -1.29 -6.81
N LYS A 107 9.39 0.03 -6.65
CA LYS A 107 10.68 0.71 -6.79
C LYS A 107 11.05 1.40 -5.49
N GLY A 108 12.28 1.24 -5.03
CA GLY A 108 12.70 1.99 -3.85
C GLY A 108 14.15 1.87 -3.42
N GLY A 109 14.53 2.69 -2.45
CA GLY A 109 15.87 2.60 -1.88
C GLY A 109 16.05 1.33 -1.05
N ASN A 110 15.30 1.24 0.04
CA ASN A 110 15.20 0.06 0.90
C ASN A 110 13.81 -0.57 0.76
N VAL A 111 13.74 -1.82 0.35
CA VAL A 111 12.49 -2.52 0.06
C VAL A 111 12.36 -3.77 0.92
N VAL A 112 11.25 -3.91 1.62
CA VAL A 112 10.85 -5.08 2.40
C VAL A 112 9.53 -5.61 1.86
N ILE A 113 9.59 -6.74 1.18
CA ILE A 113 8.43 -7.47 0.69
C ILE A 113 8.07 -8.56 1.71
N GLY A 114 7.04 -8.31 2.50
CA GLY A 114 6.55 -9.20 3.54
C GLY A 114 5.56 -10.25 3.04
N PRO A 115 4.96 -11.04 3.95
CA PRO A 115 4.11 -12.16 3.60
C PRO A 115 2.83 -11.73 2.86
N GLY A 116 2.33 -12.62 2.00
CA GLY A 116 1.10 -12.40 1.24
C GLY A 116 1.26 -11.41 0.07
N CYS A 117 2.47 -10.91 -0.18
CA CYS A 117 2.75 -10.08 -1.34
C CYS A 117 2.89 -10.91 -2.62
N LYS A 118 2.44 -10.33 -3.73
CA LYS A 118 2.64 -10.81 -5.10
C LYS A 118 3.11 -9.64 -5.95
N ILE A 119 4.39 -9.60 -6.28
CA ILE A 119 5.01 -8.47 -6.98
C ILE A 119 5.58 -8.93 -8.31
N GLY A 120 5.24 -8.23 -9.40
CA GLY A 120 5.78 -8.53 -10.74
C GLY A 120 7.29 -8.29 -10.79
N ARG A 121 7.71 -7.05 -10.51
CA ARG A 121 9.13 -6.65 -10.48
C ARG A 121 9.44 -5.77 -9.27
N VAL A 122 10.58 -6.01 -8.64
CA VAL A 122 11.14 -5.15 -7.58
C VAL A 122 12.43 -4.53 -8.06
N GLU A 123 12.48 -3.20 -8.11
CA GLU A 123 13.66 -2.39 -8.42
C GLU A 123 14.17 -1.74 -7.14
N TYR A 124 15.44 -1.97 -6.80
CA TYR A 124 16.01 -1.48 -5.55
C TYR A 124 17.45 -0.98 -5.67
N SER A 125 17.81 0.11 -5.00
CA SER A 125 19.17 0.66 -5.05
C SER A 125 20.04 0.27 -3.84
N ARG A 126 19.43 0.03 -2.68
CA ARG A 126 20.13 -0.35 -1.44
C ARG A 126 19.77 -1.78 -1.03
N GLU A 127 18.93 -1.96 -0.02
CA GLU A 127 18.57 -3.28 0.52
C GLU A 127 17.25 -3.80 -0.03
N LEU A 128 17.20 -5.11 -0.32
CA LEU A 128 15.97 -5.86 -0.57
C LEU A 128 15.86 -7.03 0.42
N ARG A 129 14.74 -7.11 1.14
CA ARG A 129 14.37 -8.27 1.97
C ARG A 129 13.04 -8.82 1.49
N VAL A 130 12.96 -10.15 1.34
CA VAL A 130 11.76 -10.82 0.84
C VAL A 130 11.42 -11.97 1.79
N ASP A 131 10.21 -11.96 2.36
CA ASP A 131 9.67 -13.07 3.16
C ASP A 131 9.49 -14.30 2.28
N SER A 132 9.74 -15.50 2.83
CA SER A 132 9.64 -16.76 2.09
C SER A 132 8.23 -17.07 1.56
N ARG A 133 7.19 -16.41 2.10
CA ARG A 133 5.80 -16.53 1.67
C ARG A 133 5.38 -15.45 0.67
N ALA A 134 6.29 -14.58 0.24
CA ALA A 134 6.03 -13.61 -0.81
C ALA A 134 6.39 -14.19 -2.19
N GLN A 135 5.64 -13.77 -3.22
CA GLN A 135 5.93 -14.10 -4.61
C GLN A 135 6.49 -12.84 -5.28
N VAL A 136 7.69 -12.94 -5.84
CA VAL A 136 8.34 -11.85 -6.58
C VAL A 136 8.84 -12.42 -7.90
N GLY A 137 8.37 -11.86 -9.03
CA GLY A 137 8.74 -12.32 -10.37
C GLY A 137 10.18 -11.98 -10.72
N GLN A 138 10.53 -10.71 -10.74
CA GLN A 138 11.88 -10.22 -11.04
C GLN A 138 12.42 -9.33 -9.92
N ARG A 139 13.73 -9.42 -9.67
CA ARG A 139 14.48 -8.56 -8.74
C ARG A 139 15.59 -7.88 -9.53
N VAL A 140 15.59 -6.55 -9.54
CA VAL A 140 16.57 -5.74 -10.28
C VAL A 140 17.21 -4.78 -9.31
N ARG A 141 18.54 -4.78 -9.25
CA ARG A 141 19.30 -3.77 -8.52
C ARG A 141 19.65 -2.63 -9.49
N ILE A 142 19.38 -1.39 -9.09
CA ILE A 142 19.65 -0.17 -9.87
C ILE A 142 20.69 0.73 -9.20
#